data_AF-A0A327JGW2-F1
#
_entry.id   AF-A0A327JGW2-F1
#
_cell.length_a   1.000
_cell.length_b   1.000
_cell.length_c   1.000
_cell.angle_alpha   90.00
_cell.angle_beta   90.00
_cell.angle_gamma   90.00
#
_symmetry.space_group_name_H-M   'P 1'
#
loop_
_entity.id
_entity.type
_entity.pdbx_description
1 polymer ?
#
loop_
_entity_poly.entity_id
_entity_poly.type
_entity_poly.pdbx_seq_one_letter_code
_entity_poly.pdbx_strand_id
1 'polypeptide(L)'
;MQIGNNYQSPNFGMAFKVPKNVKCSSEITPECIKRAQEALKDTKTWHLTLMNNGEPRIYDNADSAFVSEFHVTRPLDGELKINTRWDGSPYQRFVTKGQRYCERVNMKDKESAVAAYTKIKKAPTLLDRVVEIVKVLEDFGTKY
;
A
#
# COMPACT_ATOMS: atom_id res chain seq x y z
N MET A 1 -22.39 -7.40 -8.06
CA MET A 1 -22.56 -7.80 -6.65
C MET A 1 -22.08 -6.65 -5.77
N GLN A 2 -22.95 -6.08 -4.95
CA GLN A 2 -22.55 -5.18 -3.86
C GLN A 2 -22.03 -6.02 -2.70
N ILE A 3 -20.98 -5.57 -2.01
CA ILE A 3 -20.57 -6.19 -0.75
C ILE A 3 -21.70 -5.96 0.25
N GLY A 4 -22.36 -7.05 0.67
CA GLY A 4 -23.44 -6.99 1.66
C GLY A 4 -22.99 -6.35 2.97
N ASN A 5 -23.94 -5.71 3.66
CA ASN A 5 -23.82 -4.88 4.86
C ASN A 5 -23.05 -5.45 6.08
N ASN A 6 -22.43 -6.63 5.98
CA ASN A 6 -21.69 -7.27 7.08
C ASN A 6 -20.16 -7.14 7.02
N TYR A 7 -19.60 -6.42 6.04
CA TYR A 7 -18.17 -6.05 6.07
C TYR A 7 -17.92 -4.77 6.88
N GLN A 8 -18.54 -4.66 8.06
CA GLN A 8 -18.07 -3.74 9.10
C GLN A 8 -17.18 -4.52 10.04
N SER A 9 -15.87 -4.37 9.90
CA SER A 9 -14.98 -4.55 11.05
C SER A 9 -15.25 -3.37 11.99
N PRO A 10 -15.76 -3.60 13.21
CA PRO A 10 -16.00 -2.54 14.18
C PRO A 10 -14.73 -2.22 14.97
N ASN A 11 -13.57 -2.10 14.31
CA ASN A 11 -12.30 -1.85 14.99
C ASN A 11 -11.69 -0.51 14.56
N PHE A 12 -11.83 0.49 15.44
CA PHE A 12 -10.92 1.63 15.49
C PHE A 12 -9.48 1.09 15.56
N GLY A 13 -8.62 1.46 14.62
CA GLY A 13 -7.18 1.14 14.63
C GLY A 13 -6.69 0.05 13.66
N MET A 14 -7.52 -0.51 12.78
CA MET A 14 -7.02 -1.43 11.74
C MET A 14 -6.25 -0.70 10.62
N ALA A 15 -5.07 -1.22 10.29
CA ALA A 15 -4.22 -0.73 9.21
C ALA A 15 -4.80 -0.96 7.81
N PHE A 16 -5.91 -1.68 7.66
CA PHE A 16 -6.63 -1.80 6.39
C PHE A 16 -8.10 -1.42 6.53
N LYS A 17 -8.55 -0.44 5.73
CA LYS A 17 -9.94 0.02 5.69
C LYS A 17 -10.56 -0.19 4.31
N VAL A 18 -11.82 -0.62 4.31
CA VAL A 18 -12.62 -0.79 3.08
C VAL A 18 -13.94 -0.02 3.24
N PRO A 19 -14.27 0.90 2.33
CA PRO A 19 -15.50 1.66 2.40
C PRO A 19 -16.70 0.78 2.04
N LYS A 20 -17.86 1.09 2.64
CA LYS A 20 -19.11 0.31 2.45
C LYS A 20 -19.52 0.15 0.99
N ASN A 21 -19.22 1.16 0.16
CA ASN A 21 -19.64 1.23 -1.23
C ASN A 21 -18.52 0.91 -2.23
N VAL A 22 -17.46 0.20 -1.80
CA VAL A 22 -16.40 -0.18 -2.72
C VAL A 22 -16.98 -1.03 -3.85
N LYS A 23 -16.66 -0.67 -5.09
CA LYS A 23 -17.06 -1.48 -6.24
C LYS A 23 -16.13 -2.68 -6.34
N CYS A 24 -16.65 -3.88 -6.07
CA CYS A 24 -15.96 -5.11 -6.43
C CYS A 24 -15.78 -5.17 -7.95
N SER A 25 -14.57 -5.48 -8.38
CA SER A 25 -14.20 -5.78 -9.76
C SER A 25 -13.61 -7.18 -9.83
N SER A 26 -13.26 -7.65 -11.04
CA SER A 26 -12.49 -8.89 -11.21
C SER A 26 -11.16 -8.87 -10.45
N GLU A 27 -10.61 -7.69 -10.15
CA GLU A 27 -9.35 -7.52 -9.45
C GLU A 27 -9.51 -7.34 -7.93
N ILE A 28 -10.72 -7.01 -7.45
CA ILE A 28 -11.02 -6.76 -6.04
C ILE A 28 -12.19 -7.64 -5.62
N THR A 29 -11.85 -8.87 -5.25
CA THR A 29 -12.80 -9.87 -4.74
C THR A 29 -12.86 -9.86 -3.21
N PRO A 30 -13.93 -10.38 -2.60
CA PRO A 30 -14.01 -10.56 -1.15
C PRO A 30 -12.84 -11.36 -0.57
N GLU A 31 -12.33 -12.35 -1.30
CA GLU A 31 -11.18 -13.17 -0.89
C GLU A 31 -9.89 -12.33 -0.84
N CYS A 32 -9.67 -11.46 -1.84
CA CYS A 32 -8.54 -10.54 -1.83
C CYS A 32 -8.61 -9.59 -0.62
N ILE A 33 -9.81 -9.07 -0.32
CA ILE A 33 -10.03 -8.20 0.84
C ILE A 33 -9.72 -8.93 2.14
N LYS A 34 -10.22 -10.16 2.32
CA LYS A 34 -9.97 -10.97 3.52
C LYS A 34 -8.47 -11.25 3.71
N ARG A 35 -7.77 -11.66 2.65
CA ARG A 35 -6.31 -11.86 2.69
C ARG A 35 -5.56 -10.58 3.09
N ALA A 36 -5.96 -9.44 2.53
CA ALA A 36 -5.36 -8.15 2.87
C ALA A 36 -5.58 -7.77 4.34
N GLN A 37 -6.78 -8.01 4.90
CA GLN A 37 -7.07 -7.80 6.31
C GLN A 37 -6.19 -8.66 7.21
N GLU A 38 -6.08 -9.95 6.92
CA GLU A 38 -5.23 -10.87 7.68
C GLU A 38 -3.75 -10.50 7.60
N ALA A 39 -3.30 -10.09 6.40
CA ALA A 39 -1.91 -9.74 6.14
C ALA A 39 -1.45 -8.43 6.79
N LEU A 40 -2.37 -7.50 7.08
CA LEU A 40 -2.08 -6.17 7.62
C LEU A 40 -2.59 -5.98 9.06
N LYS A 41 -3.05 -7.04 9.73
CA LYS A 41 -3.64 -6.95 11.08
C LYS A 41 -2.69 -6.38 12.14
N ASP A 42 -1.38 -6.60 11.97
CA ASP A 42 -0.34 -6.23 12.94
C ASP A 42 0.44 -4.97 12.52
N THR A 43 0.09 -4.36 11.39
CA THR A 43 0.73 -3.13 10.89
C THR A 43 0.30 -1.93 11.76
N LYS A 44 1.24 -1.04 12.10
CA LYS A 44 1.00 0.05 13.06
C LYS A 44 1.17 1.44 12.46
N THR A 45 2.15 1.60 11.59
CA THR A 45 2.60 2.91 11.11
C THR A 45 1.98 3.23 9.76
N TRP A 46 1.99 2.25 8.86
CA TRP A 46 1.45 2.37 7.52
C TRP A 46 0.07 1.74 7.40
N HIS A 47 -0.80 2.43 6.70
CA HIS A 47 -2.19 2.07 6.53
C HIS A 47 -2.53 1.97 5.06
N LEU A 48 -3.50 1.12 4.75
CA LEU A 48 -4.10 0.91 3.45
C LEU A 48 -5.59 1.24 3.52
N THR A 49 -6.09 1.93 2.51
CA THR A 49 -7.53 2.11 2.34
C THR A 49 -7.89 1.91 0.88
N LEU A 50 -8.96 1.15 0.62
CA LEU A 50 -9.57 1.15 -0.70
C LEU A 50 -10.43 2.42 -0.86
N MET A 51 -10.28 3.13 -1.96
CA MET A 51 -11.16 4.25 -2.30
C MET A 51 -12.48 3.71 -2.87
N ASN A 52 -13.51 4.55 -2.97
CA ASN A 52 -14.84 4.12 -3.47
C ASN A 52 -14.80 3.54 -4.89
N ASN A 53 -13.83 3.97 -5.71
CA ASN A 53 -13.57 3.44 -7.05
C ASN A 53 -12.79 2.11 -7.05
N GLY A 54 -12.41 1.58 -5.88
CA GLY A 54 -11.61 0.38 -5.73
C GLY A 54 -10.10 0.65 -5.73
N GLU A 55 -9.62 1.85 -5.99
CA GLU A 55 -8.18 2.10 -6.03
C GLU A 55 -7.57 2.09 -4.63
N PRO A 56 -6.41 1.43 -4.43
CA PRO A 56 -5.73 1.44 -3.15
C PRO A 56 -5.03 2.78 -2.89
N ARG A 57 -5.06 3.20 -1.63
CA ARG A 57 -4.35 4.36 -1.08
C ARG A 57 -3.54 3.93 0.13
N ILE A 58 -2.23 4.14 0.09
CA ILE A 58 -1.32 3.92 1.22
C ILE A 58 -1.11 5.25 1.95
N TYR A 59 -1.09 5.27 3.27
CA TYR A 59 -0.77 6.47 4.05
C TYR A 59 -0.12 6.09 5.39
N ASP A 60 0.67 6.99 5.98
CA ASP A 60 1.20 6.81 7.33
C ASP A 60 0.39 7.62 8.36
N ASN A 61 0.79 7.55 9.63
CA ASN A 61 0.23 8.37 10.71
C ASN A 61 0.68 9.84 10.67
N ALA A 62 1.59 10.19 9.75
CA ALA A 62 2.08 11.54 9.56
C ALA A 62 1.36 12.14 8.34
N ASP A 63 2.14 12.58 7.37
CA ASP A 63 1.69 13.37 6.23
C ASP A 63 1.97 12.66 4.88
N SER A 64 2.49 11.43 4.90
CA SER A 64 2.76 10.67 3.69
C SER A 64 1.49 9.96 3.21
N ALA A 65 1.17 10.12 1.93
CA ALA A 65 0.18 9.28 1.27
C ALA A 65 0.53 9.06 -0.19
N PHE A 66 0.15 7.89 -0.69
CA PHE A 66 0.46 7.39 -2.01
C PHE A 66 -0.78 6.77 -2.67
N VAL A 67 -0.95 7.02 -3.97
CA VAL A 67 -2.03 6.49 -4.78
C VAL A 67 -1.52 6.07 -6.16
N SER A 68 -2.21 5.09 -6.76
CA SER A 68 -1.98 4.63 -8.14
C SER A 68 -0.56 4.13 -8.44
N GLU A 69 -0.41 3.54 -9.63
CA GLU A 69 0.84 3.01 -10.19
C GLU A 69 1.44 1.84 -9.37
N PHE A 70 1.95 2.10 -8.16
CA PHE A 70 2.53 1.08 -7.26
C PHE A 70 3.45 0.09 -7.97
N HIS A 71 4.34 0.62 -8.83
CA HIS A 71 5.27 -0.16 -9.62
C HIS A 71 6.66 -0.15 -8.98
N VAL A 72 7.25 -1.33 -8.80
CA VAL A 72 8.62 -1.44 -8.29
C VAL A 72 9.64 -1.59 -9.42
N THR A 73 10.76 -0.90 -9.28
CA THR A 73 11.92 -1.07 -10.18
C THR A 73 12.86 -2.13 -9.59
N ARG A 74 13.49 -2.93 -10.46
CA ARG A 74 14.46 -3.93 -10.02
C ARG A 74 15.64 -3.22 -9.32
N PRO A 75 15.94 -3.53 -8.06
CA PRO A 75 17.05 -2.91 -7.33
C PRO A 75 18.40 -3.26 -7.97
N LEU A 76 19.30 -2.28 -8.00
CA LEU A 76 20.70 -2.47 -8.39
C LEU A 76 21.62 -2.58 -7.18
N ASP A 77 21.18 -2.01 -6.05
CA ASP A 77 21.81 -1.87 -4.76
C ASP A 77 20.79 -2.23 -3.64
N GLY A 78 21.05 -1.78 -2.41
CA GLY A 78 20.15 -1.95 -1.28
C GLY A 78 18.92 -1.04 -1.29
N GLU A 79 18.63 -0.29 -2.36
CA GLU A 79 17.49 0.61 -2.44
C GLU A 79 16.35 -0.01 -3.26
N LEU A 80 15.17 -0.17 -2.64
CA LEU A 80 13.94 -0.49 -3.36
C LEU A 80 13.22 0.79 -3.78
N LYS A 81 12.95 0.92 -5.07
CA LYS A 81 12.20 2.06 -5.64
C LYS A 81 10.75 1.68 -5.91
N ILE A 82 9.83 2.41 -5.29
CA ILE A 82 8.38 2.26 -5.46
C ILE A 82 7.86 3.51 -6.18
N ASN A 83 7.47 3.35 -7.44
CA ASN A 83 6.88 4.40 -8.26
C ASN A 83 5.37 4.45 -8.01
N THR A 84 4.89 5.63 -7.63
CA THR A 84 3.50 5.91 -7.26
C THR A 84 3.17 7.37 -7.57
N ARG A 85 2.01 7.85 -7.14
CA ARG A 85 1.68 9.28 -7.13
C ARG A 85 1.51 9.78 -5.71
N TRP A 86 2.01 10.98 -5.46
CA TRP A 86 1.91 11.61 -4.17
C TRP A 86 0.48 12.04 -3.87
N ASP A 87 -0.04 11.66 -2.72
CA ASP A 87 -1.35 12.08 -2.21
C ASP A 87 -1.24 12.73 -0.80
N GLY A 88 -0.03 12.82 -0.27
CA GLY A 88 0.27 13.36 1.05
C GLY A 88 0.27 14.88 1.12
N SER A 89 0.66 15.41 2.28
CA SER A 89 0.80 16.85 2.50
C SER A 89 1.86 17.46 1.56
N PRO A 90 1.60 18.60 0.91
CA PRO A 90 2.57 19.22 0.01
C PRO A 90 3.82 19.73 0.74
N TYR A 91 3.73 19.95 2.06
CA TYR A 91 4.78 20.57 2.87
C TYR A 91 5.94 19.62 3.22
N GLN A 92 5.70 18.31 3.28
CA GLN A 92 6.69 17.37 3.81
C GLN A 92 7.77 16.95 2.80
N ARG A 93 7.50 17.13 1.49
CA ARG A 93 8.38 16.67 0.40
C ARG A 93 8.53 17.69 -0.76
N PHE A 94 7.86 18.85 -0.67
CA PHE A 94 7.72 19.80 -1.79
C PHE A 94 7.15 19.14 -3.07
N VAL A 95 6.30 18.13 -2.90
CA VAL A 95 5.66 17.40 -3.99
C VAL A 95 4.20 17.80 -4.06
N THR A 96 3.74 18.15 -5.26
CA THR A 96 2.33 18.50 -5.45
C THR A 96 1.47 17.24 -5.49
N LYS A 97 0.28 17.31 -4.90
CA LYS A 97 -0.70 16.23 -4.96
C LYS A 97 -0.95 15.78 -6.41
N GLY A 98 -0.94 14.47 -6.64
CA GLY A 98 -1.11 13.83 -7.95
C GLY A 98 0.15 13.75 -8.80
N GLN A 99 1.26 14.37 -8.39
CA GLN A 99 2.54 14.28 -9.09
C GLN A 99 3.14 12.88 -8.96
N ARG A 100 3.78 12.40 -10.03
CA ARG A 100 4.56 11.16 -9.99
C ARG A 100 5.66 11.27 -8.94
N TYR A 101 5.79 10.23 -8.15
CA TYR A 101 6.68 10.19 -7.00
C TYR A 101 7.31 8.81 -6.88
N CYS A 102 8.58 8.77 -6.51
CA CYS A 102 9.32 7.54 -6.28
C CYS A 102 9.71 7.48 -4.81
N GLU A 103 9.00 6.65 -4.03
CA GLU A 103 9.44 6.36 -2.67
C GLU A 103 10.63 5.42 -2.72
N ARG A 104 11.67 5.77 -1.98
CA ARG A 104 12.94 5.03 -1.92
C ARG A 104 13.07 4.43 -0.53
N VAL A 105 13.10 3.10 -0.47
CA VAL A 105 13.18 2.36 0.78
C VAL A 105 14.55 1.72 0.87
N ASN A 106 15.37 2.18 1.82
CA ASN A 106 16.68 1.62 2.08
C ASN A 106 16.54 0.30 2.84
N MET A 107 17.01 -0.77 2.20
CA MET A 107 17.04 -2.11 2.77
C MET A 107 18.41 -2.37 3.39
N LYS A 108 18.51 -3.41 4.21
CA LYS A 108 19.77 -3.83 4.84
C LYS A 108 20.88 -4.11 3.80
N ASP A 109 20.51 -4.76 2.70
CA ASP A 109 21.41 -5.16 1.64
C ASP A 109 20.64 -5.34 0.31
N LYS A 110 21.40 -5.55 -0.77
CA LYS A 110 20.86 -5.76 -2.12
C LYS A 110 19.98 -7.01 -2.20
N GLU A 111 20.32 -8.07 -1.47
CA GLU A 111 19.56 -9.33 -1.50
C GLU A 111 18.16 -9.12 -0.92
N SER A 112 18.06 -8.39 0.18
CA SER A 112 16.80 -7.98 0.82
C SER A 112 15.95 -7.14 -0.13
N ALA A 113 16.56 -6.17 -0.82
CA ALA A 113 15.86 -5.35 -1.82
C ALA A 113 15.32 -6.21 -2.99
N VAL A 114 16.12 -7.14 -3.51
CA VAL A 114 15.72 -8.05 -4.59
C VAL A 114 14.62 -9.03 -4.14
N ALA A 115 14.68 -9.51 -2.90
CA ALA A 115 13.65 -10.37 -2.32
C ALA A 115 12.30 -9.63 -2.21
N ALA A 116 12.31 -8.40 -1.67
CA ALA A 116 11.13 -7.54 -1.59
C ALA A 116 10.56 -7.25 -2.98
N TYR A 117 11.40 -6.83 -3.94
CA TYR A 117 11.02 -6.62 -5.34
C TYR A 117 10.33 -7.86 -5.94
N THR A 118 10.92 -9.05 -5.74
CA THR A 118 10.40 -10.29 -6.32
C THR A 118 9.04 -10.64 -5.73
N LYS A 119 8.86 -10.46 -4.42
CA LYS A 119 7.59 -10.70 -3.74
C LYS A 119 6.49 -9.77 -4.24
N ILE A 120 6.78 -8.48 -4.33
CA ILE A 120 5.85 -7.46 -4.86
C ILE A 120 5.49 -7.76 -6.33
N LYS A 121 6.47 -8.13 -7.16
CA LYS A 121 6.24 -8.42 -8.58
C LYS A 121 5.41 -9.68 -8.82
N LYS A 122 5.55 -10.70 -7.95
CA LYS A 122 4.81 -11.96 -8.02
C LYS A 122 3.37 -11.86 -7.49
N ALA A 123 3.01 -10.76 -6.84
CA ALA A 123 1.65 -10.57 -6.33
C ALA A 123 0.63 -10.59 -7.48
N PRO A 124 -0.44 -11.40 -7.37
CA PRO A 124 -1.33 -11.69 -8.49
C PRO A 124 -2.28 -10.53 -8.83
N THR A 125 -2.63 -9.71 -7.83
CA THR A 125 -3.52 -8.55 -8.00
C THR A 125 -2.84 -7.26 -7.58
N LEU A 126 -3.40 -6.12 -7.99
CA LEU A 126 -2.94 -4.81 -7.52
C LEU A 126 -3.07 -4.68 -6.00
N LEU A 127 -4.14 -5.19 -5.40
CA LEU A 127 -4.35 -5.15 -3.95
C LEU A 127 -3.28 -5.97 -3.22
N ASP A 128 -3.02 -7.20 -3.68
CA ASP A 128 -1.97 -8.05 -3.10
C ASP A 128 -0.58 -7.39 -3.24
N ARG A 129 -0.32 -6.72 -4.37
CA ARG A 129 0.92 -5.96 -4.58
C ARG A 129 1.07 -4.84 -3.57
N VAL A 130 0.00 -4.07 -3.35
CA VAL A 130 0.00 -2.95 -2.42
C VAL A 130 0.12 -3.42 -0.97
N VAL A 131 -0.48 -4.55 -0.61
CA VAL A 131 -0.29 -5.18 0.71
C VAL A 131 1.20 -5.49 0.95
N GLU A 132 1.90 -6.01 -0.05
CA GLU A 132 3.34 -6.27 0.09
C GLU A 132 4.17 -4.98 0.16
N ILE A 133 3.76 -3.91 -0.52
CA ILE A 133 4.38 -2.59 -0.38
C ILE A 133 4.18 -2.04 1.04
N VAL A 134 2.98 -2.14 1.62
CA VAL A 134 2.72 -1.67 2.98
C VAL A 134 3.59 -2.39 4.01
N LYS A 135 3.77 -3.70 3.88
CA LYS A 135 4.67 -4.47 4.75
C LYS A 135 6.11 -3.97 4.66
N VAL A 136 6.60 -3.74 3.43
CA VAL A 136 7.93 -3.18 3.20
C VAL A 136 8.10 -1.81 3.85
N LEU A 137 7.09 -0.95 3.74
CA LEU A 137 7.11 0.38 4.37
C LEU A 137 7.03 0.29 5.89
N GLU A 138 6.30 -0.68 6.46
CA GLU A 138 6.27 -0.91 7.91
C GLU A 138 7.62 -1.35 8.46
N ASP A 139 8.29 -2.26 7.75
CA ASP A 139 9.56 -2.85 8.19
C ASP A 139 10.75 -1.89 7.99
N PHE A 140 10.75 -1.12 6.89
CA PHE A 140 11.93 -0.36 6.43
C PHE A 140 11.64 1.11 6.08
N GLY A 141 10.39 1.54 6.11
CA GLY A 141 10.03 2.93 5.82
C GLY A 141 10.68 3.90 6.78
N THR A 142 11.05 5.08 6.27
CA THR A 142 11.66 6.13 7.10
C THR A 142 10.65 6.59 8.15
N LYS A 143 10.96 6.33 9.43
CA LYS A 143 10.19 6.84 10.56
C LYS A 143 10.67 8.26 10.83
N TYR A 144 9.81 9.25 10.57
CA TYR A 144 10.06 10.64 10.89
C TYR A 144 9.79 10.91 12.37
#